data_AF-A0A965U5E0-F1
#
_entry.id   AF-A0A965U5E0-F1
#
_cell.length_a   1.000
_cell.length_b   1.000
_cell.length_c   1.000
_cell.angle_alpha   90.00
_cell.angle_beta   90.00
_cell.angle_gamma   90.00
#
_symmetry.space_group_name_H-M   'P 1'
#
loop_
_entity.id
_entity.type
_entity.pdbx_description
1 polymer ?
#
loop_
_entity_poly.entity_id
_entity_poly.type
_entity_poly.pdbx_seq_one_letter_code
_entity_poly.pdbx_strand_id
1 'polypeptide(L)'
;MQDATYYLTEANEEAKKARAMGNTPFGAVLVDAEGEIVLRQGNAEHDLHDATAHAEFTLASRASRKYDKEYLWGCTLYTTCEPCPMCTGGIYWA
;
A
#
# COMPACT_ATOMS: atom_id res chain seq x y z
N MET A 1 16.00 -1.91 -11.16
CA MET A 1 14.79 -2.59 -10.65
C MET A 1 15.21 -3.76 -9.77
N GLN A 2 14.64 -3.85 -8.58
CA GLN A 2 14.84 -5.00 -7.69
C GLN A 2 13.88 -6.13 -8.04
N ASP A 3 14.09 -7.31 -7.44
CA ASP A 3 13.17 -8.44 -7.58
C ASP A 3 11.84 -8.18 -6.85
N ALA A 4 10.75 -8.80 -7.30
CA ALA A 4 9.43 -8.68 -6.65
C ALA A 4 9.48 -9.09 -5.17
N THR A 5 10.33 -10.07 -4.82
CA THR A 5 10.52 -10.52 -3.43
C THR A 5 11.07 -9.41 -2.54
N TYR A 6 11.91 -8.51 -3.07
CA TYR A 6 12.39 -7.35 -2.31
C TYR A 6 11.23 -6.44 -1.91
N TYR A 7 10.40 -6.03 -2.88
CA TYR A 7 9.27 -5.14 -2.60
C TYR A 7 8.21 -5.80 -1.69
N LEU A 8 8.00 -7.12 -1.81
CA LEU A 8 7.13 -7.87 -0.88
C LEU A 8 7.72 -7.95 0.53
N THR A 9 9.05 -8.05 0.66
CA THR A 9 9.72 -8.00 1.97
C THR A 9 9.54 -6.61 2.60
N GLU A 10 9.67 -5.55 1.80
CA GLU A 10 9.45 -4.17 2.25
C GLU A 10 7.99 -3.93 2.69
N ALA A 11 7.00 -4.48 1.97
CA ALA A 11 5.60 -4.46 2.38
C ALA A 11 5.38 -5.23 3.69
N ASN A 12 6.07 -6.36 3.88
CA ASN A 12 6.02 -7.14 5.12
C ASN A 12 6.64 -6.40 6.32
N GLU A 13 7.63 -5.54 6.11
CA GLU A 13 8.12 -4.66 7.18
C GLU A 13 7.03 -3.66 7.63
N GLU A 14 6.22 -3.13 6.72
CA GLU A 14 5.07 -2.28 7.09
C GLU A 14 3.97 -3.08 7.82
N ALA A 15 3.72 -4.33 7.41
CA ALA A 15 2.80 -5.22 8.12
C ALA A 15 3.24 -5.50 9.56
N LYS A 16 4.54 -5.71 9.79
CA LYS A 16 5.11 -5.87 11.14
C LYS A 16 4.93 -4.63 12.00
N LYS A 17 5.13 -3.43 11.42
CA LYS A 17 4.89 -2.15 12.11
C LYS A 17 3.42 -1.97 12.48
N ALA A 18 2.50 -2.22 11.54
CA ALA A 18 1.06 -2.18 11.78
C ALA A 18 0.66 -3.08 12.96
N ARG A 19 1.16 -4.32 12.97
CA ARG A 19 0.95 -5.27 14.07
C ARG A 19 1.50 -4.77 15.40
N ALA A 20 2.70 -4.18 15.41
CA ALA A 20 3.31 -3.65 16.63
C ALA A 20 2.50 -2.49 17.22
N MET A 21 1.75 -1.76 16.40
CA MET A 21 0.84 -0.68 16.81
C MET A 21 -0.56 -1.18 17.19
N GLY A 22 -0.84 -2.48 17.04
CA GLY A 22 -2.12 -3.09 17.41
C GLY A 22 -3.11 -3.25 16.24
N ASN A 23 -2.70 -2.97 15.01
CA ASN A 23 -3.52 -3.21 13.81
C ASN A 23 -3.37 -4.64 13.29
N THR A 24 -4.28 -5.06 12.41
CA THR A 24 -4.08 -6.31 11.66
C THR A 24 -2.81 -6.25 10.78
N PRO A 25 -2.11 -7.40 10.59
CA PRO A 25 -0.74 -7.43 10.07
C PRO A 25 -0.68 -7.38 8.54
N PHE A 26 -1.14 -6.27 7.94
CA PHE A 26 -1.10 -6.05 6.49
C PHE A 26 -0.26 -4.82 6.14
N GLY A 27 0.42 -4.87 4.99
CA GLY A 27 1.30 -3.80 4.53
C GLY A 27 1.37 -3.74 3.01
N ALA A 28 1.59 -2.53 2.49
CA ALA A 28 1.70 -2.24 1.08
C ALA A 28 2.77 -1.17 0.80
N VAL A 29 3.39 -1.26 -0.38
CA VAL A 29 4.32 -0.27 -0.92
C VAL A 29 3.96 0.07 -2.36
N LEU A 30 4.19 1.33 -2.76
CA LEU A 30 4.06 1.80 -4.14
C LEU A 30 5.45 2.00 -4.72
N VAL A 31 5.71 1.39 -5.86
CA VAL A 31 6.98 1.45 -6.58
C VAL A 31 6.76 2.18 -7.90
N ASP A 32 7.62 3.14 -8.22
CA ASP A 32 7.55 3.87 -9.49
C ASP A 32 8.22 3.11 -10.65
N ALA A 33 8.18 3.71 -11.84
CA ALA A 33 8.70 3.10 -13.07
C ALA A 33 10.23 2.92 -13.02
N GLU A 34 10.92 3.76 -12.23
CA GLU A 34 12.36 3.71 -11.99
C GLU A 34 12.74 2.61 -10.99
N GLY A 35 11.76 2.07 -10.25
CA GLY A 35 11.93 0.99 -9.28
C GLY A 35 12.14 1.49 -7.84
N GLU A 36 11.85 2.76 -7.56
CA GLU A 36 11.97 3.38 -6.24
C GLU A 36 10.66 3.24 -5.46
N ILE A 37 10.76 2.98 -4.16
CA ILE A 37 9.59 2.94 -3.28
C ILE A 37 9.20 4.37 -2.90
N VAL A 38 8.09 4.84 -3.45
CA VAL A 38 7.63 6.23 -3.29
C VAL A 38 6.59 6.42 -2.20
N LEU A 39 5.88 5.34 -1.82
CA LEU A 39 4.97 5.31 -0.68
C LEU A 39 5.02 3.96 0.05
N ARG A 40 4.73 4.01 1.35
CA ARG A 40 4.66 2.87 2.27
C ARG A 40 3.45 3.05 3.18
N GLN A 41 2.76 1.95 3.47
CA GLN A 41 1.57 1.98 4.33
C GLN A 41 1.35 0.61 4.99
N GLY A 42 1.22 0.58 6.31
CA GLY A 42 0.66 -0.55 7.04
C GLY A 42 -0.85 -0.38 7.25
N ASN A 43 -1.53 -1.43 7.70
CA ASN A 43 -2.93 -1.32 8.13
C ASN A 43 -3.06 -0.30 9.28
N ALA A 44 -4.11 0.52 9.25
CA ALA A 44 -4.28 1.64 10.19
C ALA A 44 -5.71 1.74 10.75
N GLU A 45 -6.49 0.65 10.69
CA GLU A 45 -7.91 0.64 11.08
C GLU A 45 -8.17 1.05 12.54
N HIS A 46 -7.30 0.63 13.45
CA HIS A 46 -7.39 0.97 14.87
C HIS A 46 -6.80 2.36 15.12
N ASP A 47 -5.68 2.70 14.48
CA ASP A 47 -5.02 4.00 14.64
C ASP A 47 -5.94 5.15 14.23
N LEU A 48 -6.63 4.97 13.10
CA LEU A 48 -7.50 5.98 12.51
C LEU A 48 -8.97 5.82 12.91
N HIS A 49 -9.31 4.75 13.64
CA HIS A 49 -10.70 4.39 13.97
C HIS A 49 -11.58 4.33 12.69
N ASP A 50 -11.02 3.75 11.64
CA ASP A 50 -11.60 3.71 10.29
C ASP A 50 -11.47 2.30 9.73
N ALA A 51 -12.59 1.59 9.62
CA ALA A 51 -12.63 0.23 9.09
C ALA A 51 -12.20 0.15 7.61
N THR A 52 -12.10 1.26 6.89
CA THR A 52 -11.63 1.32 5.50
C THR A 52 -10.13 1.55 5.39
N ALA A 53 -9.43 1.82 6.51
CA ALA A 53 -8.00 2.14 6.54
C ALA A 53 -7.09 0.91 6.38
N HIS A 54 -7.43 0.10 5.38
CA HIS A 54 -6.60 -1.00 4.90
C HIS A 54 -5.29 -0.47 4.31
N ALA A 55 -4.24 -1.28 4.37
CA ALA A 55 -2.92 -0.90 3.87
C ALA A 55 -2.99 -0.43 2.40
N GLU A 56 -3.65 -1.19 1.53
CA GLU A 56 -3.75 -0.90 0.10
C GLU A 56 -4.66 0.30 -0.18
N PHE A 57 -5.84 0.34 0.44
CA PHE A 57 -6.80 1.42 0.20
C PHE A 57 -6.25 2.77 0.66
N THR A 58 -5.64 2.80 1.86
CA THR A 58 -5.02 4.01 2.40
C THR A 58 -3.85 4.46 1.52
N LEU A 59 -3.04 3.52 1.02
CA LEU A 59 -1.94 3.83 0.11
C LEU A 59 -2.46 4.39 -1.22
N ALA A 60 -3.45 3.76 -1.84
CA ALA A 60 -4.06 4.20 -3.09
C ALA A 60 -4.69 5.60 -2.97
N SER A 61 -5.42 5.85 -1.87
CA SER A 61 -6.01 7.16 -1.56
C SER A 61 -4.95 8.25 -1.32
N ARG A 62 -3.83 7.91 -0.67
CA ARG A 62 -2.69 8.83 -0.50
C ARG A 62 -1.98 9.10 -1.84
N ALA A 63 -1.84 8.07 -2.67
CA ALA A 63 -1.20 8.16 -3.98
C ALA A 63 -1.97 9.07 -4.93
N SER A 64 -3.29 8.88 -5.05
CA SER A 64 -4.16 9.68 -5.93
C SER A 64 -4.29 11.15 -5.54
N ARG A 65 -4.01 11.49 -4.27
CA ARG A 65 -3.92 12.88 -3.81
C ARG A 65 -2.56 13.52 -4.05
N LYS A 66 -1.52 12.72 -4.25
CA LYS A 66 -0.12 13.18 -4.33
C LYS A 66 0.41 13.22 -5.76
N TYR A 67 -0.03 12.29 -6.60
CA TYR A 67 0.48 12.09 -7.95
C TYR A 67 -0.67 12.21 -8.97
N ASP A 68 -0.32 12.53 -10.21
CA ASP A 68 -1.26 12.49 -11.33
C ASP A 68 -1.46 11.06 -11.84
N LYS A 69 -2.50 10.87 -12.66
CA LYS A 69 -2.87 9.55 -13.16
C LYS A 69 -1.81 8.97 -14.09
N GLU A 70 -1.17 9.84 -14.87
CA GLU A 70 -0.11 9.48 -15.80
C GLU A 70 1.09 8.87 -15.07
N TYR A 71 1.50 9.44 -13.94
CA TYR A 71 2.55 8.88 -13.09
C TYR A 71 2.12 7.56 -12.47
N LEU A 72 0.91 7.50 -11.88
CA LEU A 72 0.40 6.30 -11.22
C LEU A 72 0.22 5.11 -12.17
N TRP A 73 -0.05 5.36 -13.45
CA TRP A 73 -0.12 4.32 -14.48
C TRP A 73 1.20 3.56 -14.67
N GLY A 74 2.33 4.22 -14.39
CA GLY A 74 3.66 3.60 -14.40
C GLY A 74 4.03 2.92 -13.08
N CYS A 75 3.24 3.09 -12.02
CA CYS A 75 3.55 2.53 -10.70
C CYS A 75 3.03 1.09 -10.55
N THR A 76 3.65 0.35 -9.62
CA THR A 76 3.21 -0.97 -9.18
C THR A 76 3.02 -0.97 -7.66
N LEU A 77 1.85 -1.46 -7.20
CA LEU A 77 1.57 -1.66 -5.77
C LEU A 77 1.89 -3.10 -5.39
N TYR A 78 2.75 -3.28 -4.39
CA TYR A 78 3.03 -4.59 -3.78
C TYR A 78 2.37 -4.64 -2.41
N THR A 79 1.63 -5.72 -2.12
CA THR A 79 0.95 -5.94 -0.84
C THR A 79 1.19 -7.35 -0.32
N THR A 80 1.15 -7.51 1.01
CA THR A 80 1.32 -8.78 1.71
C THR A 80 0.18 -9.78 1.51
N CYS A 81 -0.98 -9.34 1.02
CA CYS A 81 -2.16 -10.19 0.83
C CYS A 81 -2.93 -9.81 -0.44
N GLU A 82 -3.78 -10.71 -0.93
CA GLU A 82 -4.70 -10.39 -2.01
C GLU A 82 -5.65 -9.25 -1.57
N PRO A 83 -5.77 -8.15 -2.35
CA PRO A 83 -6.63 -7.03 -1.97
C PRO A 83 -8.11 -7.44 -1.90
N CYS A 84 -8.82 -7.00 -0.87
CA CYS A 84 -10.27 -7.18 -0.77
C CYS A 84 -11.01 -6.32 -1.82
N PRO A 85 -12.32 -6.52 -2.07
CA PRO A 85 -13.06 -5.78 -3.10
C PRO A 85 -12.99 -4.25 -2.96
N MET A 86 -12.99 -3.73 -1.73
CA MET A 86 -12.82 -2.31 -1.45
C MET A 86 -11.43 -1.81 -1.87
N CYS A 87 -10.37 -2.51 -1.47
CA CYS A 87 -9.00 -2.17 -1.84
C CYS A 87 -8.80 -2.23 -3.36
N THR A 88 -9.28 -3.28 -4.02
CA THR A 88 -9.23 -3.42 -5.48
C THR A 88 -9.91 -2.25 -6.18
N GLY A 89 -11.09 -1.84 -5.71
CA GLY A 89 -11.78 -0.67 -6.24
C GLY A 89 -11.01 0.63 -5.99
N GLY A 90 -10.42 0.80 -4.80
CA GLY A 90 -9.60 1.96 -4.47
C GLY A 90 -8.34 2.07 -5.34
N ILE A 91 -7.67 0.94 -5.60
CA ILE A 91 -6.51 0.86 -6.50
C ILE A 91 -6.91 1.22 -7.93
N TYR A 92 -8.03 0.67 -8.43
CA TYR A 92 -8.50 0.94 -9.79
C TYR A 92 -8.81 2.43 -10.04
N TRP A 93 -9.34 3.12 -9.03
CA TRP A 93 -9.74 4.53 -9.14
C TRP A 93 -8.67 5.55 -8.76
N ALA A 94 -7.56 5.10 -8.17
CA ALA A 94 -6.43 5.96 -7.83
C ALA A 94 -5.81 6.59 -9.09
#